data_AF-A0A158NF22-F1
#
_entry.id   AF-A0A158NF22-F1
#
_cell.length_a   1.000
_cell.length_b   1.000
_cell.length_c   1.000
_cell.angle_alpha   90.00
_cell.angle_beta   90.00
_cell.angle_gamma   90.00
#
_symmetry.space_group_name_H-M   'P 1'
#
loop_
_entity.id
_entity.type
_entity.pdbx_description
1 polymer ?
#
loop_
_entity_poly.entity_id
_entity_poly.type
_entity_poly.pdbx_seq_one_letter_code
_entity_poly.pdbx_strand_id
1 'polypeptide(L)'
;MAMNVPYEAIGKGFVQQYYAMFDDPAQRPNLINMYNAETSFMTFEGLQIQGAIKIMEKLTSLSFQKINRIITAIDSQPMFDGGVLINVLGRLQTDEDQPHAYIQTFVLKPVGTSFYVQHDIFRLALHDTV
;
A
#
# COMPACT_ATOMS: atom_id res chain seq x y z
N MET A 1 5.04 20.36 16.37
CA MET A 1 5.10 19.39 15.26
C MET A 1 4.06 19.83 14.24
N ALA A 2 4.45 20.03 12.98
CA ALA A 2 3.60 20.66 11.99
C ALA A 2 2.77 19.60 11.25
N MET A 3 1.46 19.82 11.21
CA MET A 3 0.54 19.04 10.39
C MET A 3 0.90 19.25 8.91
N ASN A 4 1.01 18.18 8.13
CA ASN A 4 1.38 18.27 6.72
C ASN A 4 0.17 18.78 5.91
N VAL A 5 0.12 20.08 5.61
CA VAL A 5 -1.04 20.75 4.97
C VAL A 5 -1.47 20.12 3.64
N PRO A 6 -0.56 19.72 2.71
CA PRO A 6 -0.94 19.04 1.46
C PRO A 6 -1.13 17.51 1.59
N TYR A 7 -1.57 16.99 2.75
CA TYR A 7 -1.70 15.55 3.00
C TYR A 7 -2.56 14.80 1.96
N GLU A 8 -3.65 15.39 1.46
CA GLU A 8 -4.51 14.73 0.47
C GLU A 8 -3.82 14.53 -0.88
N ALA A 9 -3.06 15.53 -1.34
CA ALA A 9 -2.31 15.46 -2.59
C ALA A 9 -1.18 14.42 -2.48
N ILE A 10 -0.50 14.39 -1.33
CA ILE A 10 0.53 13.39 -1.02
C ILE A 10 -0.07 12.00 -0.99
N GLY A 11 -1.20 11.81 -0.32
CA GLY A 11 -1.86 10.51 -0.23
C GLY A 11 -2.31 9.97 -1.59
N LYS A 12 -3.00 10.79 -2.39
CA LYS A 12 -3.43 10.42 -3.74
C LYS A 12 -2.24 10.13 -4.67
N GLY A 13 -1.22 10.99 -4.66
CA GLY A 13 -0.01 10.79 -5.47
C GLY A 13 0.75 9.53 -5.09
N PHE A 14 0.92 9.28 -3.79
CA PHE A 14 1.54 8.06 -3.29
C PHE A 14 0.79 6.81 -3.76
N VAL A 15 -0.53 6.77 -3.60
CA VAL A 15 -1.35 5.61 -3.98
C VAL A 15 -1.24 5.31 -5.47
N GLN A 16 -1.30 6.34 -6.32
CA GLN A 16 -1.14 6.19 -7.77
C GLN A 16 0.25 5.62 -8.12
N GLN A 17 1.31 6.17 -7.51
CA GLN A 17 2.68 5.71 -7.73
C GLN A 17 2.88 4.27 -7.23
N TYR A 18 2.40 3.97 -6.03
CA TYR A 18 2.53 2.65 -5.41
C TYR A 18 1.90 1.57 -6.29
N TYR A 19 0.66 1.78 -6.75
CA TYR A 19 0.00 0.80 -7.61
C TYR A 19 0.57 0.74 -9.02
N ALA A 20 1.01 1.86 -9.60
CA ALA A 20 1.71 1.83 -10.88
C ALA A 20 2.99 0.98 -10.81
N MET A 21 3.75 1.09 -9.70
CA MET A 21 4.94 0.26 -9.47
C MET A 21 4.58 -1.19 -9.16
N PHE A 22 3.52 -1.43 -8.40
CA PHE A 22 3.10 -2.78 -8.01
C PHE A 22 2.55 -3.58 -9.19
N ASP A 23 1.71 -2.96 -10.01
CA ASP A 23 0.98 -3.63 -11.08
C ASP A 23 1.92 -3.92 -12.28
N ASP A 24 3.00 -3.15 -12.47
CA ASP A 24 4.06 -3.40 -13.46
C ASP A 24 5.13 -4.37 -12.92
N PRO A 25 5.28 -5.60 -13.49
CA PRO A 25 6.30 -6.56 -13.08
C PRO A 25 7.74 -6.04 -13.15
N ALA A 26 8.04 -5.12 -14.08
CA ALA A 26 9.38 -4.54 -14.22
C ALA A 26 9.69 -3.51 -13.13
N GLN A 27 8.67 -2.86 -12.57
CA GLN A 27 8.81 -1.85 -11.51
C GLN A 27 8.57 -2.42 -10.12
N ARG A 28 7.90 -3.57 -9.99
CA ARG A 28 7.61 -4.21 -8.70
C ARG A 28 8.84 -4.35 -7.79
N PRO A 29 10.04 -4.74 -8.27
CA PRO A 29 11.24 -4.78 -7.43
C PRO A 29 11.60 -3.43 -6.79
N ASN A 30 11.23 -2.30 -7.41
CA ASN A 30 11.54 -0.96 -6.91
C ASN A 30 10.68 -0.55 -5.70
N LEU A 31 9.60 -1.29 -5.40
CA LEU A 31 8.79 -1.06 -4.20
C LEU A 31 9.60 -1.18 -2.91
N ILE A 32 10.71 -1.92 -2.93
CA ILE A 32 11.62 -2.03 -1.77
C ILE A 32 12.05 -0.66 -1.24
N ASN A 33 12.22 0.32 -2.14
CA ASN A 33 12.67 1.68 -1.82
C ASN A 33 11.60 2.51 -1.12
N MET A 34 10.33 2.08 -1.15
CA MET A 34 9.24 2.73 -0.43
C MET A 34 9.16 2.27 1.03
N TYR A 35 9.84 1.18 1.39
CA TYR A 35 9.87 0.60 2.72
C TYR A 35 11.22 0.81 3.39
N ASN A 36 11.20 0.98 4.70
CA ASN A 36 12.39 1.01 5.54
C ASN A 36 12.80 -0.42 5.94
N ALA A 37 14.10 -0.65 6.08
CA ALA A 37 14.66 -1.97 6.39
C ALA A 37 14.17 -2.57 7.72
N GLU A 38 13.89 -1.74 8.73
CA GLU A 38 13.62 -2.21 10.10
C GLU A 38 12.26 -1.73 10.64
N THR A 39 11.86 -0.51 10.27
CA THR A 39 10.70 0.17 10.89
C THR A 39 9.40 0.03 10.10
N SER A 40 9.43 -0.61 8.93
CA SER A 40 8.24 -0.86 8.12
C SER A 40 7.56 -2.16 8.49
N PHE A 41 6.24 -2.11 8.62
CA PHE A 41 5.38 -3.26 8.88
C PHE A 41 4.36 -3.41 7.76
N MET A 42 4.19 -4.63 7.28
CA MET A 42 3.09 -5.02 6.40
C MET A 42 2.22 -6.05 7.11
N THR A 43 0.91 -5.97 6.93
CA THR A 43 -0.01 -7.06 7.26
C THR A 43 -0.77 -7.43 6.00
N PHE A 44 -0.52 -8.63 5.48
CA PHE A 44 -1.14 -9.11 4.24
C PHE A 44 -2.05 -10.29 4.56
N GLU A 45 -3.37 -10.14 4.38
CA GLU A 45 -4.36 -11.19 4.69
C GLU A 45 -4.23 -11.74 6.12
N GLY A 46 -3.86 -10.88 7.08
CA GLY A 46 -3.66 -11.25 8.49
C GLY A 46 -2.25 -11.71 8.87
N LEU A 47 -1.36 -11.94 7.90
CA LEU A 47 0.05 -12.24 8.18
C LEU A 47 0.86 -10.95 8.37
N GLN A 48 1.38 -10.74 9.58
CA GLN A 48 2.26 -9.61 9.88
C GLN A 48 3.71 -9.90 9.47
N ILE A 49 4.33 -8.93 8.82
CA ILE A 49 5.67 -8.97 8.26
C ILE A 49 6.38 -7.67 8.62
N GLN A 50 7.65 -7.77 9.01
CA GLN A 50 8.47 -6.60 9.37
C GLN A 50 9.71 -6.53 8.48
N GLY A 51 10.00 -5.32 8.01
CA GLY A 51 11.21 -4.96 7.26
C GLY A 51 11.08 -5.12 5.75
N ALA A 52 11.69 -4.19 5.01
CA ALA A 52 11.59 -4.09 3.56
C ALA A 52 11.90 -5.39 2.80
N ILE A 53 12.92 -6.15 3.22
CA ILE A 53 13.33 -7.40 2.55
C ILE A 53 12.21 -8.45 2.63
N LYS A 54 11.69 -8.72 3.83
CA LYS A 54 10.62 -9.71 4.03
C LYS A 54 9.30 -9.27 3.37
N ILE A 55 9.03 -7.96 3.40
CA ILE A 55 7.88 -7.38 2.70
C ILE A 55 8.00 -7.67 1.20
N MET A 56 9.17 -7.41 0.60
CA MET A 56 9.39 -7.68 -0.81
C MET A 56 9.34 -9.16 -1.17
N GLU A 57 9.90 -10.04 -0.34
CA GLU A 57 9.75 -11.49 -0.52
C GLU A 57 8.27 -11.88 -0.59
N LYS A 58 7.43 -11.31 0.29
CA LYS A 58 5.98 -11.55 0.24
C LYS A 58 5.35 -11.02 -1.05
N LEU A 59 5.66 -9.79 -1.45
CA LEU A 59 5.09 -9.21 -2.68
C LEU A 59 5.50 -9.98 -3.94
N THR A 60 6.75 -10.46 -4.01
CA THR A 60 7.27 -11.27 -5.11
C THR A 60 6.73 -12.72 -5.07
N SER A 61 6.37 -13.24 -3.90
CA SER A 61 5.76 -14.58 -3.76
C SER A 61 4.35 -14.68 -4.34
N LEU A 62 3.69 -13.55 -4.62
CA LEU A 62 2.36 -13.53 -5.22
C LEU A 62 2.45 -14.01 -6.67
N SER A 63 1.80 -15.13 -6.97
CA SER A 63 1.97 -15.87 -8.24
C SER A 63 1.17 -15.33 -9.43
N PHE A 64 0.52 -14.17 -9.29
CA PHE A 64 -0.28 -13.60 -10.39
C PHE A 64 0.62 -13.01 -11.48
N GLN A 65 0.23 -13.16 -12.74
CA GLN A 65 0.96 -12.57 -13.86
C GLN A 65 0.42 -11.21 -14.24
N LYS A 66 -0.91 -11.06 -14.21
CA LYS A 66 -1.61 -9.82 -14.49
C LYS A 66 -2.45 -9.43 -13.29
N ILE A 67 -2.45 -8.14 -12.99
CA ILE A 67 -3.35 -7.55 -12.02
C ILE A 67 -4.02 -6.34 -12.68
N ASN A 68 -5.34 -6.35 -12.67
CA ASN A 68 -6.14 -5.22 -13.11
C ASN A 68 -6.78 -4.59 -11.86
N ARG A 69 -6.49 -3.31 -11.62
CA ARG A 69 -6.89 -2.62 -10.40
C ARG A 69 -7.75 -1.42 -10.72
N ILE A 70 -8.86 -1.31 -10.01
CA ILE A 70 -9.74 -0.15 -10.04
C ILE A 70 -9.77 0.44 -8.65
N ILE A 71 -9.36 1.70 -8.54
CA ILE A 71 -9.41 2.45 -7.27
C ILE A 71 -10.75 3.16 -7.20
N THR A 72 -11.53 2.87 -6.16
CA THR A 72 -12.87 3.45 -5.96
C THR A 72 -12.80 4.71 -5.13
N ALA A 73 -12.03 4.69 -4.03
CA ALA A 73 -11.87 5.81 -3.13
C ALA A 73 -10.48 5.83 -2.52
N ILE A 74 -9.98 7.04 -2.26
CA ILE A 74 -8.76 7.31 -1.52
C ILE A 74 -9.08 8.40 -0.50
N ASP A 75 -9.01 8.04 0.76
CA ASP A 75 -9.16 8.96 1.89
C ASP A 75 -7.79 9.17 2.53
N SER A 76 -7.51 10.38 2.99
CA SER A 76 -6.24 10.69 3.64
C SER A 76 -6.45 11.61 4.83
N GLN A 77 -5.67 11.41 5.89
CA GLN A 77 -5.68 12.22 7.09
C GLN A 77 -4.24 12.57 7.49
N PRO A 78 -3.99 13.80 7.95
CA PRO A 78 -2.68 14.16 8.46
C PRO A 78 -2.47 13.58 9.87
N MET A 79 -1.25 13.20 10.19
CA MET A 79 -0.85 12.80 11.53
C MET A 79 -0.11 13.94 12.25
N PHE A 80 -0.17 13.94 13.59
CA PHE A 80 0.46 14.98 14.41
C PHE A 80 1.99 15.03 14.31
N ASP A 81 2.62 13.96 13.85
CA ASP A 81 4.06 13.87 13.64
C ASP A 81 4.48 14.16 12.19
N GLY A 82 3.59 14.73 11.37
CA GLY A 82 3.85 15.07 9.98
C GLY A 82 3.69 13.90 9.00
N GLY A 83 3.31 12.72 9.50
CA GLY A 83 2.91 11.58 8.67
C GLY A 83 1.55 11.77 8.01
N VAL A 84 1.19 10.82 7.16
CA VAL A 84 -0.10 10.77 6.46
C VAL A 84 -0.69 9.37 6.60
N LEU A 85 -1.90 9.29 7.15
CA LEU A 85 -2.72 8.08 7.12
C LEU A 85 -3.52 8.08 5.82
N ILE A 86 -3.53 6.95 5.11
CA ILE A 86 -4.21 6.80 3.84
C ILE A 86 -5.06 5.54 3.90
N ASN A 87 -6.31 5.63 3.48
CA ASN A 87 -7.17 4.48 3.28
C ASN A 87 -7.57 4.38 1.81
N VAL A 88 -7.44 3.19 1.26
CA VAL A 88 -7.77 2.89 -0.13
C VAL A 88 -8.85 1.84 -0.14
N LEU A 89 -9.90 2.12 -0.92
CA LEU A 89 -10.91 1.15 -1.30
C LEU A 89 -10.85 0.92 -2.81
N GLY A 90 -10.83 -0.33 -3.24
CA GLY A 90 -10.81 -0.65 -4.65
C GLY A 90 -11.27 -2.05 -4.96
N ARG A 91 -11.15 -2.41 -6.23
CA ARG A 91 -11.29 -3.78 -6.73
C ARG A 91 -10.01 -4.18 -7.45
N LEU A 92 -9.62 -5.43 -7.29
CA LEU A 92 -8.52 -6.03 -8.04
C LEU A 92 -8.99 -7.31 -8.69
N GLN A 93 -8.47 -7.58 -9.87
CA GLN A 93 -8.63 -8.83 -10.59
C GLN A 93 -7.24 -9.37 -10.89
N THR A 94 -6.96 -10.57 -10.40
CA THR A 94 -5.73 -11.30 -10.70
C THR A 94 -6.01 -12.27 -11.84
N ASP A 95 -5.19 -12.21 -12.89
CA ASP A 95 -5.30 -13.07 -14.07
C ASP A 95 -6.73 -13.19 -14.62
N GLU A 96 -7.33 -14.39 -14.62
CA GLU A 96 -8.71 -14.65 -15.03
C GLU A 96 -9.68 -14.87 -13.86
N ASP A 97 -9.24 -14.58 -12.63
CA ASP A 97 -10.07 -14.72 -11.44
C ASP A 97 -11.21 -13.70 -11.41
N GLN A 98 -12.17 -13.92 -10.52
CA GLN A 98 -13.23 -12.96 -10.25
C GLN A 98 -12.66 -11.67 -9.62
N PRO A 99 -13.16 -10.47 -10.00
CA PRO A 99 -12.69 -9.23 -9.38
C PRO A 99 -13.16 -9.10 -7.93
N HIS A 100 -12.22 -9.07 -7.00
CA HIS A 100 -12.45 -8.94 -5.57
C HIS A 100 -12.33 -7.49 -5.12
N ALA A 101 -13.20 -7.06 -4.22
CA ALA A 101 -13.00 -5.81 -3.50
C ALA A 101 -11.85 -5.97 -2.49
N TYR A 102 -11.09 -4.91 -2.26
CA TYR A 102 -10.01 -4.89 -1.29
C TYR A 102 -9.98 -3.55 -0.56
N ILE A 103 -9.41 -3.58 0.64
CA ILE A 103 -9.11 -2.41 1.44
C ILE A 103 -7.60 -2.45 1.71
N GLN A 104 -6.97 -1.30 1.55
CA GLN A 104 -5.56 -1.15 1.91
C GLN A 104 -5.34 0.15 2.68
N THR A 105 -4.67 0.06 3.82
CA THR A 105 -4.35 1.21 4.67
C THR A 105 -2.86 1.42 4.70
N PHE A 106 -2.42 2.65 4.46
CA PHE A 106 -1.03 3.04 4.54
C PHE A 106 -0.81 4.11 5.61
N VAL A 107 0.32 4.03 6.31
CA VAL A 107 0.84 5.13 7.12
C VAL A 107 2.19 5.53 6.53
N LEU A 108 2.24 6.76 6.03
CA LEU A 108 3.48 7.38 5.56
C LEU A 108 4.12 8.17 6.69
N LYS A 109 5.44 8.05 6.80
CA LYS A 109 6.25 8.90 7.69
C LYS A 109 7.27 9.71 6.89
N PRO A 110 7.51 10.97 7.29
CA PRO A 110 8.52 11.79 6.64
C PRO A 110 9.93 11.28 6.96
N VAL A 111 10.80 11.27 5.95
CA VAL A 111 12.25 11.04 6.07
C VAL A 111 12.95 12.12 5.23
N GLY A 112 13.52 13.10 5.91
CA GLY A 112 14.10 14.28 5.25
C GLY A 112 13.04 15.02 4.42
N THR A 113 13.24 15.06 3.10
CA THR A 113 12.32 15.68 2.13
C THR A 113 11.38 14.69 1.45
N SER A 114 11.41 13.41 1.85
CA SER A 114 10.63 12.33 1.25
C SER A 114 9.73 11.64 2.28
N PHE A 115 8.98 10.64 1.85
CA PHE A 115 8.15 9.78 2.68
C PHE A 115 8.52 8.31 2.47
N TYR A 116 8.32 7.51 3.51
CA TYR A 116 8.36 6.05 3.42
C TYR A 116 7.11 5.45 4.06
N VAL A 117 6.80 4.21 3.69
CA VAL A 117 5.67 3.44 4.22
C VAL A 117 6.09 2.81 5.54
N GLN A 118 5.55 3.29 6.65
CA GLN A 118 5.77 2.69 7.96
C GLN A 118 4.80 1.54 8.22
N HIS A 119 3.53 1.69 7.85
CA HIS A 119 2.52 0.65 7.98
C HIS A 119 1.80 0.44 6.65
N ASP A 120 1.68 -0.80 6.23
CA ASP A 120 0.82 -1.26 5.13
C ASP A 120 -0.09 -2.38 5.66
N ILE A 121 -1.40 -2.25 5.52
CA ILE A 121 -2.35 -3.29 5.88
C ILE A 121 -3.22 -3.55 4.66
N PHE A 122 -3.15 -4.76 4.13
CA PHE A 122 -3.93 -5.19 2.98
C PHE A 122 -4.89 -6.33 3.37
N ARG A 123 -6.15 -6.17 2.96
CA ARG A 123 -7.16 -7.24 3.01
C ARG A 123 -8.05 -7.25 1.78
N LEU A 124 -8.40 -8.44 1.32
CA LEU A 124 -9.58 -8.64 0.48
C LEU A 124 -10.84 -8.43 1.33
N ALA A 125 -11.81 -7.70 0.77
CA ALA A 125 -13.10 -7.43 1.41
C ALA A 125 -14.07 -8.59 1.19
N LEU A 126 -13.63 -9.79 1.56
CA LEU A 126 -14.45 -10.99 1.61
C LEU A 126 -15.20 -10.99 2.95
N HIS A 127 -16.52 -11.06 2.89
CA HIS A 127 -17.36 -11.28 4.06
C HIS A 127 -17.84 -12.73 4.01
N ASP A 128 -17.96 -13.37 5.17
CA ASP A 128 -18.63 -14.66 5.25
C ASP A 128 -20.06 -14.48 4.75
N THR A 129 -20.35 -14.95 3.53
CA THR A 129 -21.72 -15.18 3.10
C THR A 129 -22.20 -16.42 3.82
N VAL A 130 -22.82 -16.21 4.98
CA VAL A 130 -23.73 -17.20 5.57
C VAL A 130 -25.00 -17.22 4.73
#